data_AF-A0A0R2W180-F1
#
_entry.id   AF-A0A0R2W180-F1
#
_cell.length_a   1.000
_cell.length_b   1.000
_cell.length_c   1.000
_cell.angle_alpha   90.00
_cell.angle_beta   90.00
_cell.angle_gamma   90.00
#
_symmetry.space_group_name_H-M   'P 1'
#
loop_
_entity.id
_entity.type
_entity.pdbx_description
1 polymer ?
#
loop_
_entity_poly.entity_id
_entity_poly.type
_entity_poly.pdbx_seq_one_letter_code
_entity_poly.pdbx_strand_id
1 'polypeptide(L)'
;MVTITLSEGEISELHIGLKGTMNALFLKDLASKTKRGLEGRVRQGRSGGGNAYGYEVIREFGPNGSIDRGRRKIIPAQAQIVRRIFLEFSDGMSPNQIARGLNNDNIPGPTGTLWRDTTIRGHIKRGTGILNNELYIGRLIWNRMSYLKNPTTGKKVSRRNSTEKSITSDVPHLRILDDTLWSNAKARQKTIWKSANEAIVADVTPPYWTQKRAPNILTERAFCSHCGGPIIAVGKDYLACSNARKLKTCAQNKSIRRPYLEGVVIDMLRQQLMQPLPLKDFIEAYNSGIAAQQSKASDDHVQQGKRLKEVELKLSGLYDAIADGLRGSGLQQKLDALEAEKLDITLCIKTPKSATVSLHPALAELYQQKLRNLAEVLQNPKMRDQAIIHIRELIDRVDVRNHQNNWDIALKGELSGLITLAQNDKNPPKSGVCQSTVNSSVKVVAGTGFEPVTFRL
;
A
#
# COMPACT_ATOMS: atom_id res chain seq x y z
N MET A 1 2.99 -34.92 -9.00
CA MET A 1 1.95 -33.87 -8.89
C MET A 1 1.96 -33.13 -10.20
N VAL A 2 0.96 -33.37 -11.06
CA VAL A 2 0.91 -32.79 -12.41
C VAL A 2 0.47 -31.33 -12.28
N THR A 3 1.27 -30.40 -12.80
CA THR A 3 0.93 -28.98 -12.77
C THR A 3 0.16 -28.65 -14.03
N ILE A 4 -1.11 -28.25 -13.91
CA ILE A 4 -1.99 -27.95 -15.05
C ILE A 4 -2.34 -26.46 -15.03
N THR A 5 -2.19 -25.76 -16.16
CA THR A 5 -2.64 -24.37 -16.31
C THR A 5 -3.81 -24.27 -17.27
N LEU A 6 -4.70 -23.29 -17.03
CA LEU A 6 -5.87 -23.02 -17.88
C LEU A 6 -5.52 -22.73 -19.35
N SER A 7 -4.34 -22.15 -19.61
CA SER A 7 -3.91 -21.77 -20.95
C SER A 7 -3.12 -22.85 -21.69
N GLU A 8 -2.48 -23.78 -20.98
CA GLU A 8 -1.49 -24.68 -21.59
C GLU A 8 -1.69 -26.16 -21.27
N GLY A 9 -2.66 -26.51 -20.41
CA GLY A 9 -2.85 -27.88 -19.96
C GLY A 9 -1.70 -28.35 -19.08
N GLU A 10 -1.27 -29.60 -19.26
CA GLU A 10 -0.21 -30.24 -18.47
C GLU A 10 1.18 -29.63 -18.75
N ILE A 11 1.81 -29.11 -17.70
CA ILE A 11 3.15 -28.51 -17.77
C ILE A 11 4.20 -29.60 -17.51
N SER A 12 4.91 -29.99 -18.57
CA SER A 12 6.09 -30.87 -18.47
C SER A 12 7.37 -30.09 -18.14
N GLU A 13 8.43 -30.79 -17.73
CA GLU A 13 9.75 -30.19 -17.46
C GLU A 13 10.30 -29.40 -18.66
N LEU A 14 10.00 -29.86 -19.88
CA LEU A 14 10.38 -29.19 -21.12
C LEU A 14 9.65 -27.84 -21.31
N HIS A 15 8.37 -27.76 -20.90
CA HIS A 15 7.63 -26.50 -20.88
C HIS A 15 8.27 -25.51 -19.90
N ILE A 16 8.66 -25.97 -18.71
CA ILE A 16 9.29 -25.12 -17.69
C ILE A 16 10.62 -24.56 -18.20
N GLY A 17 11.49 -25.40 -18.78
CA GLY A 17 12.79 -24.97 -19.30
C GLY A 17 12.69 -24.05 -20.52
N LEU A 18 11.93 -24.46 -21.53
CA LEU A 18 11.82 -23.73 -22.80
C LEU A 18 11.01 -22.43 -22.64
N LYS A 19 9.84 -22.45 -21.99
CA LYS A 19 9.07 -21.22 -21.76
C LYS A 19 9.72 -20.32 -20.73
N GLY A 20 10.39 -20.88 -19.72
CA GLY A 20 11.15 -20.08 -18.77
C GLY A 20 12.22 -19.24 -19.46
N THR A 21 13.00 -19.85 -20.37
CA THR A 21 14.02 -19.15 -21.14
C THR A 21 13.42 -18.18 -22.17
N MET A 22 12.37 -18.58 -22.90
CA MET A 22 11.67 -17.71 -23.85
C MET A 22 11.06 -16.48 -23.17
N ASN A 23 10.41 -16.64 -22.02
CA ASN A 23 9.84 -15.54 -21.25
C ASN A 23 10.93 -14.61 -20.72
N ALA A 24 12.06 -15.16 -20.27
CA ALA A 24 13.21 -14.34 -19.85
C ALA A 24 13.79 -13.52 -21.01
N LEU A 25 13.89 -14.09 -22.22
CA LEU A 25 14.31 -13.38 -23.43
C LEU A 25 13.29 -12.32 -23.85
N PHE A 26 12.00 -12.66 -23.84
CA PHE A 26 10.91 -11.74 -24.14
C PHE A 26 10.92 -10.54 -23.19
N LEU A 27 11.10 -10.74 -21.89
CA LEU A 27 11.21 -9.65 -20.91
C LEU A 27 12.41 -8.72 -21.20
N LYS A 28 13.55 -9.27 -21.63
CA LYS A 28 14.73 -8.48 -22.02
C LYS A 28 14.45 -7.66 -23.29
N ASP A 29 13.85 -8.27 -24.30
CA ASP A 29 13.51 -7.60 -25.55
C ASP A 29 12.43 -6.52 -25.33
N LEU A 30 11.39 -6.83 -24.56
CA LEU A 30 10.35 -5.89 -24.16
C LEU A 30 10.93 -4.68 -23.43
N ALA A 31 11.88 -4.90 -22.50
CA ALA A 31 12.57 -3.82 -21.81
C ALA A 31 13.38 -2.94 -22.78
N SER A 32 14.08 -3.55 -23.74
CA SER A 32 14.83 -2.84 -24.79
C SER A 32 13.93 -2.02 -25.70
N LYS A 33 12.84 -2.62 -26.23
CA LYS A 33 11.83 -1.96 -27.06
C LYS A 33 11.15 -0.81 -26.34
N THR A 34 10.76 -1.02 -25.07
CA THR A 34 10.16 0.03 -24.23
C THR A 34 11.12 1.19 -24.01
N LYS A 35 12.39 0.90 -23.70
CA LYS A 35 13.43 1.92 -23.53
C LYS A 35 13.64 2.71 -24.81
N ARG A 36 13.72 2.04 -25.96
CA ARG A 36 13.85 2.68 -27.29
C ARG A 36 12.65 3.58 -27.60
N GLY A 37 11.43 3.13 -27.30
CA GLY A 37 10.22 3.93 -27.47
C GLY A 37 10.14 5.14 -26.54
N LEU A 38 10.65 5.03 -25.30
CA LEU A 38 10.79 6.17 -24.39
C LEU A 38 11.85 7.16 -24.88
N GLU A 39 12.99 6.66 -25.36
CA GLU A 39 14.05 7.46 -25.97
C GLU A 39 13.54 8.24 -27.18
N GLY A 40 12.82 7.60 -28.10
CA GLY A 40 12.21 8.27 -29.25
C GLY A 40 11.28 9.41 -28.84
N ARG A 41 10.48 9.21 -27.79
CA ARG A 41 9.61 10.25 -27.23
C ARG A 41 10.40 11.42 -26.64
N VAL A 42 11.44 11.14 -25.86
CA VAL A 42 12.28 12.17 -25.25
C VAL A 42 12.98 13.02 -26.31
N ARG A 43 13.49 12.40 -27.38
CA ARG A 43 14.10 13.13 -28.50
C ARG A 43 13.11 14.07 -29.20
N GLN A 44 11.82 13.77 -29.14
CA GLN A 44 10.74 14.63 -29.64
C GLN A 44 10.26 15.65 -28.59
N GLY A 45 11.00 15.85 -27.49
CA GLY A 45 10.64 16.76 -26.40
C GLY A 45 9.52 16.28 -25.46
N ARG A 46 8.99 15.07 -25.69
CA ARG A 46 7.92 14.47 -24.88
C ARG A 46 8.48 13.87 -23.58
N SER A 47 7.63 13.72 -22.55
CA SER A 47 8.04 13.11 -21.28
C SER A 47 8.43 11.64 -21.45
N GLY A 48 9.63 11.30 -20.97
CA GLY A 48 10.14 9.92 -20.85
C GLY A 48 9.77 9.24 -19.52
N GLY A 49 8.84 9.81 -18.75
CA GLY A 49 8.39 9.31 -17.45
C GLY A 49 8.59 10.33 -16.33
N GLY A 50 7.65 10.36 -15.38
CA GLY A 50 7.62 11.35 -14.30
C GLY A 50 7.16 12.73 -14.77
N ASN A 51 6.80 13.58 -13.81
CA ASN A 51 6.44 14.97 -14.04
C ASN A 51 7.14 15.87 -13.01
N ALA A 52 7.51 17.07 -13.43
CA ALA A 52 8.16 18.05 -12.57
C ALA A 52 7.14 19.07 -12.06
N TYR A 53 7.36 19.59 -10.84
CA TYR A 53 6.57 20.70 -10.32
C TYR A 53 6.68 21.91 -11.24
N GLY A 54 5.58 22.61 -11.51
CA GLY A 54 5.52 23.67 -12.52
C GLY A 54 4.91 23.22 -13.85
N TYR A 55 4.67 21.92 -14.04
CA TYR A 55 4.16 21.36 -15.29
C TYR A 55 2.99 20.41 -15.05
N GLU A 56 2.12 20.31 -16.03
CA GLU A 56 1.05 19.29 -16.12
C GLU A 56 1.22 18.46 -17.39
N VAL A 57 0.89 17.17 -17.32
CA VAL A 57 0.87 16.30 -18.50
C VAL A 57 -0.48 16.43 -19.17
N ILE A 58 -0.49 16.88 -20.42
CA ILE A 58 -1.71 17.03 -21.22
C ILE A 58 -1.91 15.79 -22.11
N ARG A 59 -3.17 15.43 -22.32
CA ARG A 59 -3.59 14.36 -23.24
C ARG A 59 -4.34 15.02 -24.39
N GLU A 60 -3.68 15.17 -25.52
CA GLU A 60 -4.26 15.75 -26.73
C GLU A 60 -4.29 14.70 -27.84
N PHE A 61 -5.27 14.78 -28.74
CA PHE A 61 -5.28 13.97 -29.95
C PHE A 61 -4.29 14.55 -30.95
N GLY A 62 -3.42 13.70 -31.46
CA GLY A 62 -2.51 14.04 -32.55
C GLY A 62 -3.24 14.14 -33.89
N PRO A 63 -2.55 14.60 -34.94
CA PRO A 63 -3.13 14.79 -36.28
C PRO A 63 -3.79 13.53 -36.87
N ASN A 64 -3.37 12.35 -36.42
CA ASN A 64 -3.84 11.05 -36.92
C ASN A 64 -4.92 10.42 -36.03
N GLY A 65 -5.54 11.19 -35.12
CA GLY A 65 -6.56 10.70 -34.18
C GLY A 65 -6.03 9.85 -33.02
N SER A 66 -4.71 9.61 -32.94
CA SER A 66 -4.08 8.89 -31.83
C SER A 66 -3.71 9.84 -30.68
N ILE A 67 -3.83 9.37 -29.43
CA ILE A 67 -3.49 10.20 -28.25
C ILE A 67 -1.98 10.48 -28.25
N ASP A 68 -1.61 11.76 -28.35
CA ASP A 68 -0.23 12.22 -28.23
C ASP A 68 0.18 12.25 -26.76
N ARG A 69 0.82 11.17 -26.31
CA ARG A 69 1.20 10.97 -24.90
C ARG A 69 2.53 11.64 -24.57
N GLY A 70 2.54 12.39 -23.47
CA GLY A 70 3.77 12.93 -22.88
C GLY A 70 4.03 14.40 -23.20
N ARG A 71 3.07 15.10 -23.82
CA ARG A 71 3.07 16.57 -23.87
C ARG A 71 2.95 17.14 -22.47
N ARG A 72 3.53 18.31 -22.27
CA ARG A 72 3.49 19.05 -21.00
C ARG A 72 3.10 20.48 -21.26
N LYS A 73 2.36 21.08 -20.31
CA LYS A 73 2.06 22.50 -20.28
C LYS A 73 2.58 23.08 -18.96
N ILE A 74 3.00 24.34 -19.00
CA ILE A 74 3.40 25.08 -17.80
C ILE A 74 2.15 25.44 -17.01
N ILE A 75 2.15 25.17 -15.70
CA ILE A 75 1.14 25.66 -14.76
C ILE A 75 1.62 27.03 -14.25
N PRO A 76 0.98 28.16 -14.63
CA PRO A 76 1.50 29.49 -14.31
C PRO A 76 1.70 29.74 -12.82
N ALA A 77 0.76 29.30 -11.98
CA ALA A 77 0.84 29.44 -10.52
C ALA A 77 2.05 28.71 -9.93
N GLN A 78 2.28 27.45 -10.32
CA GLN A 78 3.44 26.69 -9.84
C GLN A 78 4.76 27.22 -10.43
N ALA A 79 4.75 27.73 -11.66
CA ALA A 79 5.92 28.37 -12.28
C ALA A 79 6.38 29.61 -11.52
N GLN A 80 5.45 30.42 -10.99
CA GLN A 80 5.78 31.54 -10.10
C GLN A 80 6.46 31.06 -8.81
N ILE A 81 6.00 29.96 -8.22
CA ILE A 81 6.64 29.36 -7.03
C ILE A 81 8.05 28.87 -7.35
N VAL A 82 8.27 28.26 -8.52
CA VAL A 82 9.63 27.88 -8.96
C VAL A 82 10.53 29.11 -9.07
N ARG A 83 10.07 30.20 -9.70
CA ARG A 83 10.83 31.46 -9.78
C ARG A 83 11.16 32.01 -8.39
N ARG A 84 10.17 32.05 -7.49
CA ARG A 84 10.36 32.45 -6.09
C ARG A 84 11.44 31.63 -5.40
N ILE A 85 11.40 30.30 -5.51
CA ILE A 85 12.42 29.41 -4.92
C ILE A 85 13.82 29.75 -5.43
N PHE A 86 13.97 30.00 -6.74
CA PHE A 86 15.28 30.34 -7.32
C PHE A 86 15.75 31.74 -6.94
N LEU A 87 14.85 32.72 -6.82
CA LEU A 87 15.16 34.08 -6.34
C LEU A 87 15.60 34.05 -4.88
N GLU A 88 14.78 33.52 -3.98
CA GLU A 88 15.12 33.41 -2.55
C GLU A 88 16.41 32.61 -2.33
N PHE A 89 16.64 31.55 -3.13
CA PHE A 89 17.89 30.82 -3.10
C PHE A 89 19.06 31.58 -3.73
N SER A 90 18.86 32.49 -4.66
CA SER A 90 19.96 33.33 -5.14
C SER A 90 20.31 34.41 -4.10
N ASP A 91 19.30 34.90 -3.37
CA ASP A 91 19.39 36.01 -2.40
C ASP A 91 19.95 35.63 -1.03
N GLY A 92 20.32 34.37 -0.81
CA GLY A 92 20.94 33.96 0.45
C GLY A 92 20.07 33.06 1.35
N MET A 93 18.80 32.81 1.03
CA MET A 93 17.98 31.91 1.84
C MET A 93 18.40 30.45 1.67
N SER A 94 18.50 29.71 2.77
CA SER A 94 18.77 28.27 2.73
C SER A 94 17.55 27.49 2.24
N PRO A 95 17.71 26.31 1.62
CA PRO A 95 16.58 25.46 1.21
C PRO A 95 15.59 25.12 2.34
N ASN A 96 16.05 25.12 3.59
CA ASN A 96 15.21 24.92 4.76
C ASN A 96 14.34 26.15 5.05
N GLN A 97 14.92 27.36 5.01
CA GLN A 97 14.17 28.61 5.17
C GLN A 97 13.10 28.77 4.07
N ILE A 98 13.47 28.49 2.81
CA ILE A 98 12.53 28.54 1.68
C ILE A 98 11.38 27.55 1.88
N ALA A 99 11.68 26.29 2.23
CA ALA A 99 10.63 25.30 2.51
C ALA A 99 9.69 25.73 3.64
N ARG A 100 10.21 26.37 4.70
CA ARG A 100 9.40 26.91 5.79
C ARG A 100 8.53 28.07 5.34
N GLY A 101 9.07 29.02 4.59
CA GLY A 101 8.31 30.14 4.02
C GLY A 101 7.14 29.64 3.19
N LEU A 102 7.40 28.73 2.24
CA LEU A 102 6.36 28.14 1.41
C LEU A 102 5.28 27.39 2.21
N ASN A 103 5.68 26.68 3.28
CA ASN A 103 4.72 25.99 4.14
C ASN A 103 3.89 26.96 4.99
N ASN A 104 4.48 28.05 5.49
CA ASN A 104 3.77 29.08 6.24
C ASN A 104 2.74 29.79 5.35
N ASP A 105 3.05 29.96 4.07
CA ASP A 105 2.15 30.51 3.05
C ASP A 105 1.10 29.49 2.57
N ASN A 106 1.05 28.29 3.17
CA ASN A 106 0.15 27.18 2.83
C ASN A 106 0.26 26.72 1.37
N ILE A 107 1.44 26.82 0.76
CA ILE A 107 1.66 26.39 -0.62
C ILE A 107 1.93 24.88 -0.64
N PRO A 108 1.12 24.06 -1.35
CA PRO A 108 1.35 22.62 -1.42
C PRO A 108 2.59 22.30 -2.24
N GLY A 109 3.40 21.36 -1.74
CA GLY A 109 4.55 20.81 -2.46
C GLY A 109 4.14 19.87 -3.60
N PRO A 110 5.11 19.30 -4.33
CA PRO A 110 4.86 18.60 -5.60
C PRO A 110 3.92 17.39 -5.54
N THR A 111 3.78 16.76 -4.39
CA THR A 111 2.88 15.60 -4.18
C THR A 111 1.66 15.94 -3.33
N GLY A 112 1.30 17.23 -3.20
CA GLY A 112 0.27 17.71 -2.29
C GLY A 112 0.69 17.68 -0.81
N THR A 113 1.97 17.43 -0.52
CA THR A 113 2.52 17.39 0.84
C THR A 113 3.35 18.64 1.14
N LEU A 114 3.63 18.88 2.43
CA LEU A 114 4.47 20.01 2.86
C LEU A 114 5.85 19.99 2.19
N TRP A 115 6.35 21.18 1.87
CA TRP A 115 7.69 21.42 1.37
C TRP A 115 8.75 20.94 2.36
N ARG A 116 9.80 20.32 1.83
CA ARG A 116 10.99 19.90 2.59
C ARG A 116 12.23 20.44 1.91
N ASP A 117 13.27 20.69 2.69
CA ASP A 117 14.58 21.13 2.19
C ASP A 117 15.14 20.15 1.14
N THR A 118 14.90 18.84 1.33
CA THR A 118 15.35 17.79 0.40
C THR A 118 14.64 17.86 -0.95
N THR A 119 13.40 18.33 -1.00
CA THR A 119 12.65 18.53 -2.25
C THR A 119 13.23 19.69 -3.06
N ILE A 120 13.63 20.76 -2.37
CA ILE A 120 14.21 21.96 -3.00
C ILE A 120 15.67 21.71 -3.41
N ARG A 121 16.52 21.32 -2.45
CA ARG A 121 17.96 21.09 -2.66
C ARG A 121 18.24 19.89 -3.53
N GLY A 122 17.53 18.78 -3.29
CA GLY A 122 17.74 17.49 -3.93
C GLY A 122 19.19 17.00 -3.93
N HIS A 123 19.57 16.26 -4.97
CA HIS A 123 20.91 15.69 -5.11
C HIS A 123 21.55 16.15 -6.42
N ILE A 124 22.56 17.01 -6.30
CA ILE A 124 23.24 17.67 -7.43
C ILE A 124 23.69 16.66 -8.49
N LYS A 125 24.49 15.64 -8.12
CA LYS A 125 25.01 14.65 -9.10
C LYS A 125 23.93 13.79 -9.75
N ARG A 126 22.74 13.65 -9.14
CA ARG A 126 21.61 12.89 -9.71
C ARG A 126 20.68 13.78 -10.54
N GLY A 127 20.81 15.11 -10.43
CA GLY A 127 19.94 16.08 -11.07
C GLY A 127 18.52 16.12 -10.47
N THR A 128 18.35 15.68 -9.23
CA THR A 128 17.02 15.65 -8.57
C THR A 128 16.78 16.88 -7.71
N GLY A 129 15.51 17.20 -7.48
CA GLY A 129 15.07 18.36 -6.70
C GLY A 129 14.91 19.63 -7.54
N ILE A 130 14.18 20.61 -6.99
CA ILE A 130 13.78 21.82 -7.73
C ILE A 130 15.00 22.58 -8.27
N LEU A 131 16.02 22.79 -7.43
CA LEU A 131 17.21 23.58 -7.83
C LEU A 131 18.08 22.90 -8.89
N ASN A 132 17.86 21.62 -9.22
CA ASN A 132 18.69 20.85 -10.15
C ASN A 132 17.96 20.42 -11.42
N ASN A 133 16.68 20.74 -11.55
CA ASN A 133 15.90 20.33 -12.71
C ASN A 133 16.11 21.29 -13.89
N GLU A 134 16.85 20.83 -14.90
CA GLU A 134 17.18 21.60 -16.10
C GLU A 134 15.98 21.82 -17.04
N LEU A 135 14.84 21.16 -16.81
CA LEU A 135 13.62 21.45 -17.57
C LEU A 135 13.17 22.91 -17.39
N TYR A 136 13.47 23.52 -16.24
CA TYR A 136 13.14 24.92 -15.96
C TYR A 136 13.84 25.92 -16.87
N ILE A 137 14.98 25.56 -17.47
CA ILE A 137 15.67 26.35 -18.50
C ILE A 137 15.42 25.81 -19.92
N GLY A 138 14.41 24.94 -20.08
CA GLY A 138 14.05 24.38 -21.39
C GLY A 138 14.96 23.25 -21.86
N ARG A 139 15.67 22.55 -20.96
CA ARG A 139 16.50 21.38 -21.32
C ARG A 139 15.95 20.10 -20.71
N LEU A 140 15.45 19.21 -21.57
CA LEU A 140 14.95 17.90 -21.16
C LEU A 140 16.09 16.89 -21.16
N ILE A 141 16.44 16.38 -19.98
CA ILE A 141 17.48 15.36 -19.85
C ILE A 141 16.91 14.07 -19.25
N TRP A 142 17.13 12.97 -19.94
CA TRP A 142 16.62 11.65 -19.59
C TRP A 142 17.74 10.62 -19.45
N ASN A 143 17.44 9.51 -18.76
CA ASN A 143 18.33 8.37 -18.55
C ASN A 143 19.62 8.67 -17.77
N ARG A 144 19.57 9.59 -16.78
CA ARG A 144 20.68 9.84 -15.83
C ARG A 144 20.97 8.66 -14.88
N MET A 145 19.95 7.86 -14.56
CA MET A 145 20.01 6.78 -13.58
C MET A 145 19.39 5.50 -14.15
N SER A 146 19.92 4.35 -13.73
CA SER A 146 19.32 3.03 -13.92
C SER A 146 19.00 2.39 -12.57
N TYR A 147 17.89 1.66 -12.49
CA TYR A 147 17.47 0.96 -11.28
C TYR A 147 17.54 -0.54 -11.53
N LEU A 148 18.60 -1.16 -11.03
CA LEU A 148 18.87 -2.58 -11.25
C LEU A 148 18.48 -3.37 -10.01
N LYS A 149 17.80 -4.50 -10.20
CA LYS A 149 17.53 -5.43 -9.10
C LYS A 149 18.86 -6.12 -8.75
N ASN A 150 19.26 -6.05 -7.49
CA ASN A 150 20.41 -6.77 -6.99
C ASN A 150 20.08 -8.28 -6.99
N PRO A 151 20.90 -9.15 -7.60
CA PRO A 151 20.59 -10.57 -7.75
C PRO A 151 20.57 -11.31 -6.41
N THR A 152 21.42 -10.91 -5.46
CA THR A 152 21.55 -11.56 -4.15
C THR A 152 20.49 -11.08 -3.15
N THR A 153 20.19 -9.78 -3.12
CA THR A 153 19.29 -9.20 -2.11
C THR A 153 17.86 -8.99 -2.61
N GLY A 154 17.62 -9.13 -3.93
CA GLY A 154 16.34 -8.82 -4.57
C GLY A 154 15.94 -7.33 -4.55
N LYS A 155 16.72 -6.46 -3.91
CA LYS A 155 16.41 -5.02 -3.76
C LYS A 155 16.82 -4.23 -4.99
N LYS A 156 16.05 -3.21 -5.35
CA LYS A 156 16.42 -2.26 -6.42
C LYS A 156 17.54 -1.33 -5.94
N VAL A 157 18.62 -1.25 -6.71
CA VAL A 157 19.77 -0.37 -6.47
C VAL A 157 19.84 0.65 -7.59
N SER A 158 19.95 1.93 -7.24
CA SER A 158 20.15 3.00 -8.21
C SER A 158 21.62 3.08 -8.62
N ARG A 159 21.91 2.97 -9.91
CA ARG A 159 23.22 3.22 -10.51
C ARG A 159 23.17 4.44 -11.41
N ARG A 160 24.22 5.26 -11.38
CA ARG A 160 24.35 6.39 -12.29
C ARG A 160 24.79 5.88 -13.67
N ASN A 161 24.15 6.37 -14.71
CA ASN A 161 24.57 6.08 -16.08
C ASN A 161 25.70 7.03 -16.50
N SER A 162 26.51 6.62 -17.48
CA SER A 162 27.49 7.51 -18.12
C SER A 162 26.76 8.68 -18.80
N THR A 163 27.45 9.81 -18.93
CA THR A 163 26.91 11.02 -19.59
C THR A 163 26.56 10.76 -21.05
N GLU A 164 27.31 9.91 -21.75
CA GLU A 164 27.03 9.49 -23.14
C GLU A 164 25.68 8.76 -23.29
N LYS A 165 25.22 8.06 -22.24
CA LYS A 165 23.92 7.38 -22.26
C LYS A 165 22.77 8.32 -21.89
N SER A 166 23.05 9.52 -21.41
CA SER A 166 22.03 10.51 -21.11
C SER A 166 21.63 11.26 -22.38
N ILE A 167 20.31 11.39 -22.57
CA ILE A 167 19.76 12.05 -23.76
C ILE A 167 19.32 13.43 -23.34
N THR A 168 19.81 14.43 -24.06
CA THR A 168 19.44 15.84 -23.87
C THR A 168 18.67 16.31 -25.09
N SER A 169 17.54 16.96 -24.88
CA SER A 169 16.69 17.54 -25.91
C SER A 169 16.28 18.96 -25.50
N ASP A 170 16.41 19.91 -26.41
CA ASP A 170 16.01 21.29 -26.18
C ASP A 170 14.50 21.47 -26.37
N VAL A 171 13.85 22.04 -25.36
CA VAL A 171 12.41 22.27 -25.25
C VAL A 171 12.14 23.69 -24.74
N PRO A 172 12.52 24.75 -25.50
CA PRO A 172 12.43 26.14 -25.04
C PRO A 172 11.01 26.58 -24.68
N HIS A 173 9.98 26.00 -25.31
CA HIS A 173 8.57 26.28 -25.00
C HIS A 173 8.14 25.81 -23.59
N LEU A 174 8.95 24.99 -22.90
CA LEU A 174 8.73 24.56 -21.52
C LEU A 174 9.57 25.35 -20.51
N ARG A 175 10.25 26.42 -20.93
CA ARG A 175 11.10 27.23 -20.06
C ARG A 175 10.28 28.01 -19.03
N ILE A 176 10.72 27.97 -17.77
CA ILE A 176 10.13 28.74 -16.65
C ILE A 176 11.07 29.85 -16.17
N LEU A 177 12.38 29.60 -16.21
CA LEU A 177 13.43 30.47 -15.66
C LEU A 177 14.32 31.05 -16.75
N ASP A 178 14.79 32.26 -16.54
CA ASP A 178 15.81 32.90 -17.38
C ASP A 178 17.23 32.38 -17.04
N ASP A 179 18.15 32.50 -18.00
CA ASP A 179 19.50 31.93 -17.88
C ASP A 179 20.32 32.61 -16.79
N THR A 180 20.04 33.90 -16.54
CA THR A 180 20.66 34.71 -15.49
C THR A 180 20.31 34.17 -14.10
N LEU A 181 19.02 33.98 -13.82
CA LEU A 181 18.54 33.48 -12.53
C LEU A 181 19.03 32.05 -12.25
N TRP A 182 19.01 31.19 -13.28
CA TRP A 182 19.58 29.85 -13.17
C TRP A 182 21.08 29.89 -12.85
N SER A 183 21.84 30.71 -13.57
CA SER A 183 23.30 30.83 -13.38
C SER A 183 23.65 31.34 -11.99
N ASN A 184 22.90 32.33 -11.46
CA ASN A 184 23.09 32.85 -10.10
C ASN A 184 22.88 31.76 -9.04
N ALA A 185 21.78 31.01 -9.16
CA ALA A 185 21.51 29.88 -8.26
C ALA A 185 22.61 28.80 -8.35
N LYS A 186 23.11 28.49 -9.55
CA LYS A 186 24.20 27.51 -9.74
C LYS A 186 25.55 28.00 -9.21
N ALA A 187 25.88 29.27 -9.39
CA ALA A 187 27.07 29.87 -8.82
C ALA A 187 27.07 29.75 -7.30
N ARG A 188 25.96 30.13 -6.65
CA ARG A 188 25.79 29.97 -5.19
C ARG A 188 25.89 28.51 -4.74
N GLN A 189 25.21 27.60 -5.45
CA GLN A 189 25.25 26.16 -5.14
C GLN A 189 26.69 25.62 -5.22
N LYS A 190 27.49 26.08 -6.18
CA LYS A 190 28.91 25.72 -6.33
C LYS A 190 29.76 26.26 -5.18
N THR A 191 29.54 27.51 -4.74
CA THR A 191 30.25 28.10 -3.59
C THR A 191 29.99 27.31 -2.31
N ILE A 192 28.72 27.01 -2.01
CA ILE A 192 28.33 26.20 -0.84
C ILE A 192 28.93 24.79 -0.91
N TRP A 193 28.97 24.18 -2.11
CA TRP A 193 29.54 22.85 -2.28
C TRP A 193 31.06 22.82 -2.07
N LYS A 194 31.79 23.83 -2.57
CA LYS A 194 33.24 23.94 -2.38
C LYS A 194 33.58 24.06 -0.89
N SER A 195 32.94 24.98 -0.18
CA SER A 195 33.17 25.18 1.26
C SER A 195 32.80 23.94 2.08
N ALA A 196 31.77 23.20 1.69
CA ALA A 196 31.39 21.95 2.34
C ALA A 196 32.41 20.82 2.08
N ASN A 197 32.97 20.73 0.88
CA ASN A 197 33.96 19.70 0.54
C ASN A 197 35.36 20.01 1.10
N GLU A 198 35.76 21.27 1.19
CA GLU A 198 37.03 21.67 1.84
C GLU A 198 37.02 21.38 3.35
N ALA A 199 35.83 21.44 3.98
CA ALA A 199 35.65 21.06 5.38
C ALA A 199 35.54 19.54 5.62
N ILE A 200 35.41 18.72 4.55
CA ILE A 200 35.32 17.26 4.66
C ILE A 200 36.70 16.68 4.34
N VAL A 201 37.46 16.36 5.38
CA VAL A 201 38.60 15.44 5.27
C VAL A 201 38.11 14.15 4.63
N ALA A 202 38.64 13.84 3.45
CA ALA A 202 38.25 12.72 2.63
C ALA A 202 38.79 11.39 3.20
N ASP A 203 38.42 10.99 4.42
CA ASP A 203 38.43 9.56 4.79
C ASP A 203 37.69 9.16 6.08
N VAL A 204 36.79 10.00 6.61
CA VAL A 204 35.96 9.58 7.74
C VAL A 204 34.51 9.84 7.39
N THR A 205 33.93 8.95 6.60
CA THR A 205 32.47 8.76 6.68
C THR A 205 32.23 8.07 8.01
N PRO A 206 31.65 8.73 9.03
CA PRO A 206 31.45 8.06 10.31
C PRO A 206 30.56 6.82 10.07
N PRO A 207 30.86 5.68 10.69
CA PRO A 207 30.09 4.42 10.57
C PRO A 207 28.70 4.50 11.23
N TYR A 208 28.12 5.69 11.33
CA TYR A 208 26.78 5.92 11.87
C TYR A 208 25.69 5.28 10.98
N TRP A 209 25.92 5.20 9.67
CA TRP A 209 24.93 4.69 8.71
C TRP A 209 24.92 3.17 8.56
N THR A 210 25.97 2.48 9.02
CA THR A 210 26.11 1.02 8.94
C THR A 210 25.38 0.31 10.07
N GLN A 211 25.15 0.97 11.20
CA GLN A 211 24.30 0.46 12.27
C GLN A 211 22.90 1.07 12.15
N LYS A 212 22.04 0.48 11.32
CA LYS A 212 20.60 0.72 11.45
C LYS A 212 20.21 0.40 12.89
N ARG A 213 19.89 1.41 13.69
CA ARG A 213 19.38 1.22 15.05
C ARG A 213 18.19 0.27 14.96
N ALA A 214 18.16 -0.73 15.85
CA ALA A 214 17.07 -1.68 15.91
C ALA A 214 15.73 -0.92 15.98
N PRO A 215 14.73 -1.28 15.16
CA PRO A 215 13.42 -0.67 15.23
C PRO A 215 12.85 -0.94 16.64
N ASN A 216 12.28 0.09 17.26
CA ASN A 216 11.55 -0.06 18.52
C ASN A 216 10.05 -0.21 18.26
N ILE A 217 9.22 -0.41 19.28
CA ILE A 217 7.77 -0.63 19.10
C ILE A 217 7.05 0.59 18.51
N LEU A 218 7.62 1.81 18.62
CA LEU A 218 7.03 3.07 18.17
C LEU A 218 7.53 3.55 16.80
N THR A 219 8.60 2.95 16.26
CA THR A 219 9.16 3.36 14.97
C THR A 219 8.09 3.23 13.87
N GLU A 220 7.75 4.35 13.22
CA GLU A 220 6.69 4.46 12.19
C GLU A 220 5.25 4.23 12.69
N ARG A 221 5.04 4.07 14.01
CA ARG A 221 3.72 3.90 14.62
C ARG A 221 3.26 5.11 15.45
N ALA A 222 4.19 5.99 15.86
CA ALA A 222 3.87 7.17 16.66
C ALA A 222 3.63 8.44 15.82
N PHE A 223 2.54 9.15 16.11
CA PHE A 223 2.10 10.35 15.40
C PHE A 223 1.65 11.46 16.35
N CYS A 224 1.69 12.69 15.88
CA CYS A 224 1.26 13.86 16.64
C CYS A 224 -0.24 14.07 16.46
N SER A 225 -1.01 14.10 17.55
CA SER A 225 -2.47 14.30 17.48
C SER A 225 -2.87 15.70 16.99
N HIS A 226 -1.96 16.69 17.03
CA HIS A 226 -2.25 18.06 16.60
C HIS A 226 -2.14 18.25 15.08
N CYS A 227 -1.07 17.75 14.44
CA CYS A 227 -0.83 17.95 13.02
C CYS A 227 -0.89 16.66 12.18
N GLY A 228 -1.14 15.51 12.81
CA GLY A 228 -1.11 14.19 12.18
C GLY A 228 0.27 13.71 11.74
N GLY A 229 1.31 14.56 11.84
CA GLY A 229 2.66 14.28 11.39
C GLY A 229 3.39 13.22 12.24
N PRO A 230 4.44 12.58 11.70
CA PRO A 230 5.14 11.52 12.40
C PRO A 230 5.93 12.06 13.61
N ILE A 231 5.93 11.30 14.69
CA ILE A 231 6.81 11.47 15.84
C ILE A 231 8.10 10.70 15.55
N ILE A 232 9.24 11.38 15.55
CA ILE A 232 10.54 10.81 15.18
C ILE A 232 11.52 10.85 16.35
N ALA A 233 12.49 9.94 16.32
CA ALA A 233 13.61 9.96 17.26
C ALA A 233 14.48 11.21 17.08
N VAL A 234 14.83 11.80 18.20
CA VAL A 234 15.76 12.91 18.32
C VAL A 234 16.81 12.54 19.36
N GLY A 235 18.07 12.51 18.93
CA GLY A 235 19.17 12.11 19.80
C GLY A 235 19.13 10.63 20.14
N LYS A 236 19.37 10.29 21.41
CA LYS A 236 19.40 8.91 21.89
C LYS A 236 18.01 8.40 22.27
N ASP A 237 17.30 9.11 23.15
CA ASP A 237 16.10 8.61 23.85
C ASP A 237 14.88 9.53 23.80
N TYR A 238 14.90 10.59 22.99
CA TYR A 238 13.75 11.49 22.87
C TYR A 238 12.99 11.29 21.57
N LEU A 239 11.68 11.50 21.63
CA LEU A 239 10.76 11.48 20.50
C LEU A 239 10.10 12.85 20.39
N ALA A 240 9.97 13.39 19.18
CA ALA A 240 9.34 14.69 18.94
C ALA A 240 8.63 14.76 17.58
N CYS A 241 7.67 15.67 17.46
CA CYS A 241 6.98 15.92 16.19
C CYS A 241 7.96 16.40 15.11
N SER A 242 8.05 15.64 14.02
CA SER A 242 8.92 15.95 12.89
C SER A 242 8.55 17.29 12.24
N ASN A 243 7.24 17.55 12.09
CA ASN A 243 6.75 18.78 11.47
C ASN A 243 7.06 20.01 12.33
N ALA A 244 6.81 19.96 13.65
CA ALA A 244 7.17 21.05 14.56
C ALA A 244 8.68 21.32 14.57
N ARG A 245 9.51 20.27 14.55
CA ARG A 245 10.96 20.43 14.66
C ARG A 245 11.62 20.87 13.36
N LYS A 246 11.30 20.19 12.25
CA LYS A 246 11.96 20.42 10.94
C LYS A 246 11.29 21.55 10.17
N LEU A 247 9.95 21.49 10.08
CA LEU A 247 9.14 22.36 9.23
C LEU A 247 8.58 23.57 9.98
N LYS A 248 8.57 23.56 11.32
CA LYS A 248 8.00 24.62 12.17
C LYS A 248 6.51 24.90 11.95
N THR A 249 5.78 23.96 11.34
CA THR A 249 4.35 24.08 11.00
C THR A 249 3.40 23.54 12.07
N CYS A 250 3.90 23.13 13.23
CA CYS A 250 3.10 22.52 14.28
C CYS A 250 3.47 23.11 15.64
N ALA A 251 2.47 23.46 16.45
CA ALA A 251 2.66 24.08 17.77
C ALA A 251 3.24 23.10 18.81
N GLN A 252 3.07 21.78 18.60
CA GLN A 252 3.57 20.75 19.49
C GLN A 252 5.09 20.58 19.34
N ASN A 253 5.87 21.39 20.06
CA ASN A 253 7.32 21.41 20.01
C ASN A 253 8.02 20.63 21.14
N LYS A 254 7.27 20.09 22.11
CA LYS A 254 7.82 19.33 23.23
C LYS A 254 8.26 17.93 22.81
N SER A 255 9.28 17.41 23.49
CA SER A 255 9.77 16.05 23.30
C SER A 255 9.38 15.16 24.48
N ILE A 256 9.03 13.91 24.18
CA ILE A 256 8.73 12.85 25.16
C ILE A 256 9.89 11.85 25.20
N ARG A 257 10.20 11.30 26.38
CA ARG A 257 11.20 10.21 26.48
C ARG A 257 10.61 8.92 25.93
N ARG A 258 11.37 8.24 25.06
CA ARG A 258 10.97 6.98 24.44
C ARG A 258 10.64 5.90 25.48
N PRO A 259 11.49 5.60 26.48
CA PRO A 259 11.17 4.52 27.43
C PRO A 259 9.88 4.77 28.20
N TYR A 260 9.57 6.04 28.50
CA TYR A 260 8.31 6.42 29.14
C TYR A 260 7.11 6.16 28.22
N LEU A 261 7.16 6.63 26.97
CA LEU A 261 6.07 6.39 26.01
C LEU A 261 5.88 4.90 25.70
N GLU A 262 6.97 4.14 25.58
CA GLU A 262 6.90 2.69 25.37
C GLU A 262 6.24 1.98 26.55
N GLY A 263 6.58 2.36 27.79
CA GLY A 263 5.93 1.84 28.99
C GLY A 263 4.42 2.09 28.98
N VAL A 264 4.01 3.34 28.72
CA VAL A 264 2.58 3.69 28.64
C VAL A 264 1.85 2.90 27.56
N VAL A 265 2.44 2.76 26.37
CA VAL A 265 1.81 2.00 25.27
C VAL A 265 1.67 0.52 25.61
N ILE A 266 2.68 -0.08 26.24
CA ILE A 266 2.61 -1.48 26.68
C ILE A 266 1.53 -1.66 27.76
N ASP A 267 1.44 -0.73 28.70
CA ASP A 267 0.41 -0.76 29.76
C ASP A 267 -1.01 -0.61 29.17
N MET A 268 -1.19 0.27 28.18
CA MET A 268 -2.45 0.42 27.46
C MET A 268 -2.81 -0.84 26.67
N LEU A 269 -1.84 -1.45 25.97
CA LEU A 269 -2.05 -2.74 25.29
C LEU A 269 -2.51 -3.80 26.26
N ARG A 270 -1.84 -3.94 27.41
CA ARG A 270 -2.23 -4.89 28.47
C ARG A 270 -3.67 -4.63 28.93
N GLN A 271 -4.03 -3.39 29.23
CA GLN A 271 -5.38 -3.07 29.69
C GLN A 271 -6.45 -3.36 28.64
N GLN A 272 -6.18 -3.07 27.35
CA GLN A 272 -7.09 -3.37 26.25
C GLN A 272 -7.21 -4.87 25.98
N LEU A 273 -6.11 -5.63 26.09
CA LEU A 273 -6.09 -7.08 25.90
C LEU A 273 -6.75 -7.84 27.03
N MET A 274 -6.63 -7.33 28.25
CA MET A 274 -7.21 -7.92 29.45
C MET A 274 -8.66 -7.46 29.68
N GLN A 275 -9.23 -6.63 28.79
CA GLN A 275 -10.66 -6.41 28.83
C GLN A 275 -11.36 -7.73 28.48
N PRO A 276 -12.38 -8.13 29.26
CA PRO A 276 -13.21 -9.27 28.89
C PRO A 276 -13.95 -8.89 27.62
N LEU A 277 -13.37 -9.19 26.45
CA LEU A 277 -14.17 -9.35 25.26
C LEU A 277 -15.21 -10.42 25.61
N PRO A 278 -16.52 -10.18 25.39
CA PRO A 278 -17.55 -11.20 25.51
C PRO A 278 -17.40 -12.20 24.35
N LEU A 279 -16.21 -12.79 24.22
CA LEU A 279 -15.87 -13.80 23.24
C LEU A 279 -16.70 -15.06 23.48
N LYS A 280 -17.08 -15.30 24.75
CA LYS A 280 -18.05 -16.34 25.12
C LYS A 280 -19.40 -16.07 24.45
N ASP A 281 -19.97 -14.88 24.66
CA ASP A 281 -21.24 -14.49 24.06
C ASP A 281 -21.18 -14.48 22.53
N PHE A 282 -20.03 -14.11 21.96
CA PHE A 282 -19.79 -14.18 20.51
C PHE A 282 -19.78 -15.63 19.99
N ILE A 283 -19.06 -16.54 20.66
CA ILE A 283 -19.02 -17.97 20.28
C ILE A 283 -20.41 -18.59 20.42
N GLU A 284 -21.13 -18.27 21.49
CA GLU A 284 -22.50 -18.73 21.72
C GLU A 284 -23.46 -18.21 20.64
N ALA A 285 -23.43 -16.92 20.32
CA ALA A 285 -24.25 -16.32 19.27
C ALA A 285 -23.90 -16.87 17.87
N TYR A 286 -22.61 -17.05 17.56
CA TYR A 286 -22.16 -17.63 16.30
C TYR A 286 -22.62 -19.08 16.14
N ASN A 287 -22.37 -19.92 17.15
CA ASN A 287 -22.79 -21.32 17.12
C ASN A 287 -24.31 -21.46 17.05
N SER A 288 -25.06 -20.59 17.74
CA SER A 288 -26.53 -20.54 17.66
C SER A 288 -27.00 -20.14 16.26
N GLY A 289 -26.34 -19.18 15.60
CA GLY A 289 -26.62 -18.78 14.22
C GLY A 289 -26.37 -19.90 13.21
N ILE A 290 -25.25 -20.64 13.37
CA ILE A 290 -24.92 -21.79 12.53
C ILE A 290 -25.93 -22.93 12.74
N ALA A 291 -26.30 -23.23 13.99
CA ALA A 291 -27.31 -24.24 14.30
C ALA A 291 -28.68 -23.87 13.70
N ALA A 292 -29.10 -22.61 13.81
CA ALA A 292 -30.34 -22.12 13.19
C ALA A 292 -30.31 -22.25 11.66
N GLN A 293 -29.19 -21.90 11.03
CA GLN A 293 -29.02 -22.01 9.58
C GLN A 293 -28.99 -23.48 9.11
N GLN A 294 -28.38 -24.38 9.89
CA GLN A 294 -28.40 -25.82 9.63
C GLN A 294 -29.80 -26.42 9.79
N SER A 295 -30.57 -26.01 10.81
CA SER A 295 -31.95 -26.47 11.00
C SER A 295 -32.86 -26.06 9.83
N LYS A 296 -32.86 -24.77 9.45
CA LYS A 296 -33.59 -24.27 8.28
C LYS A 296 -33.16 -24.98 7.00
N ALA A 297 -31.85 -25.20 6.83
CA ALA A 297 -31.32 -25.92 5.69
C ALA A 297 -31.80 -27.38 5.62
N SER A 298 -31.93 -28.06 6.76
CA SER A 298 -32.49 -29.40 6.86
C SER A 298 -33.98 -29.41 6.57
N ASP A 299 -34.74 -28.48 7.14
CA ASP A 299 -36.19 -28.37 6.94
C ASP A 299 -36.53 -28.06 5.47
N ASP A 300 -35.81 -27.12 4.85
CA ASP A 300 -35.93 -26.81 3.43
C ASP A 300 -35.63 -28.04 2.56
N HIS A 301 -34.61 -28.82 2.91
CA HIS A 301 -34.26 -30.04 2.17
C HIS A 301 -35.35 -31.12 2.29
N VAL A 302 -35.93 -31.28 3.49
CA VAL A 302 -37.07 -32.20 3.71
C VAL A 302 -38.30 -31.74 2.93
N GLN A 303 -38.59 -30.44 2.91
CA GLN A 303 -39.76 -29.87 2.23
C GLN A 303 -39.62 -29.95 0.71
N GLN A 304 -38.44 -29.63 0.17
CA GLN A 304 -38.10 -29.81 -1.25
C GLN A 304 -38.19 -31.28 -1.66
N GLY A 305 -37.74 -32.21 -0.81
CA GLY A 305 -37.87 -33.65 -1.04
C GLY A 305 -39.32 -34.15 -1.07
N LYS A 306 -40.20 -33.62 -0.20
CA LYS A 306 -41.64 -33.91 -0.27
C LYS A 306 -42.27 -33.37 -1.56
N ARG A 307 -41.92 -32.13 -1.93
CA ARG A 307 -42.44 -31.49 -3.14
C ARG A 307 -42.02 -32.22 -4.41
N LEU A 308 -40.78 -32.71 -4.47
CA LEU A 308 -40.29 -33.52 -5.58
C LEU A 308 -41.16 -34.77 -5.79
N LYS A 309 -41.48 -35.50 -4.72
CA LYS A 309 -42.34 -36.69 -4.78
C LYS A 309 -43.75 -36.36 -5.26
N GLU A 310 -44.33 -35.24 -4.82
CA GLU A 310 -45.65 -34.79 -5.28
C GLU A 310 -45.66 -34.47 -6.79
N VAL A 311 -44.61 -33.80 -7.28
CA VAL A 311 -44.46 -33.46 -8.70
C VAL A 311 -44.27 -34.73 -9.54
N GLU A 312 -43.49 -35.70 -9.06
CA GLU A 312 -43.30 -36.99 -9.72
C GLU A 312 -44.59 -37.80 -9.83
N LEU A 313 -45.40 -37.84 -8.77
CA LEU A 313 -46.73 -38.48 -8.79
C LEU A 313 -47.71 -37.80 -9.75
N LYS A 314 -47.67 -36.47 -9.85
CA LYS A 314 -48.50 -35.72 -10.80
C LYS A 314 -48.07 -35.97 -12.25
N LEU A 315 -46.77 -36.04 -12.50
CA LEU A 315 -46.23 -36.37 -13.82
C LEU A 315 -46.61 -37.80 -14.22
N SER A 316 -46.49 -38.80 -13.32
CA SER A 316 -46.89 -40.18 -13.64
C SER A 316 -48.37 -40.27 -14.00
N GLY A 317 -49.25 -39.64 -13.20
CA GLY A 317 -50.69 -39.63 -13.50
C GLY A 317 -51.04 -38.90 -14.81
N LEU A 318 -50.29 -37.86 -15.19
CA LEU A 318 -50.44 -37.21 -16.50
C LEU A 318 -49.98 -38.11 -17.65
N TYR A 319 -48.89 -38.85 -17.49
CA TYR A 319 -48.44 -39.81 -18.49
C TYR A 319 -49.46 -40.94 -18.68
N ASP A 320 -50.03 -41.46 -17.59
CA ASP A 320 -51.08 -42.49 -17.64
C ASP A 320 -52.34 -41.99 -18.36
N ALA A 321 -52.79 -40.76 -18.03
CA ALA A 321 -53.95 -40.16 -18.70
C ALA A 321 -53.73 -39.93 -20.21
N ILE A 322 -52.51 -39.59 -20.62
CA ILE A 322 -52.14 -39.47 -22.04
C ILE A 322 -52.15 -40.85 -22.72
N ALA A 323 -51.66 -41.88 -22.04
CA ALA A 323 -51.64 -43.26 -22.54
C ALA A 323 -53.07 -43.81 -22.73
N ASP A 324 -54.01 -43.44 -21.86
CA ASP A 324 -55.43 -43.78 -21.94
C ASP A 324 -56.22 -42.94 -22.97
N GLY A 325 -55.54 -42.04 -23.69
CA GLY A 325 -56.10 -41.32 -24.85
C GLY A 325 -56.79 -39.99 -24.52
N LEU A 326 -56.74 -39.50 -23.28
CA LEU A 326 -57.28 -38.18 -22.92
C LEU A 326 -56.43 -37.06 -23.55
N ARG A 327 -57.08 -36.23 -24.37
CA ARG A 327 -56.46 -35.05 -25.01
C ARG A 327 -57.22 -33.80 -24.60
N GLY A 328 -56.53 -32.82 -24.01
CA GLY A 328 -57.08 -31.53 -23.59
C GLY A 328 -56.20 -30.36 -24.03
N SER A 329 -56.82 -29.27 -24.45
CA SER A 329 -56.11 -28.02 -24.76
C SER A 329 -55.52 -27.43 -23.47
N GLY A 330 -54.20 -27.52 -23.29
CA GLY A 330 -53.48 -27.07 -22.09
C GLY A 330 -52.69 -28.15 -21.35
N LEU A 331 -52.84 -29.43 -21.75
CA LEU A 331 -52.13 -30.55 -21.14
C LEU A 331 -50.60 -30.43 -21.30
N GLN A 332 -50.15 -30.07 -22.51
CA GLN A 332 -48.72 -29.88 -22.83
C GLN A 332 -48.09 -28.81 -21.94
N GLN A 333 -48.73 -27.64 -21.80
CA GLN A 333 -48.23 -26.55 -20.94
C GLN A 333 -48.09 -26.97 -19.48
N LYS A 334 -48.99 -27.81 -18.98
CA LYS A 334 -48.95 -28.29 -17.59
C LYS A 334 -47.86 -29.34 -17.36
N LEU A 335 -47.57 -30.14 -18.39
CA LEU A 335 -46.49 -31.12 -18.38
C LEU A 335 -45.12 -30.42 -18.41
N ASP A 336 -44.93 -29.47 -19.32
CA ASP A 336 -43.72 -28.65 -19.40
C ASP A 336 -43.45 -27.90 -18.08
N ALA A 337 -44.50 -27.37 -17.44
CA ALA A 337 -44.38 -26.67 -16.16
C ALA A 337 -43.94 -27.59 -15.00
N LEU A 338 -44.48 -28.82 -14.94
CA LEU A 338 -44.11 -29.80 -13.91
C LEU A 338 -42.70 -30.38 -14.14
N GLU A 339 -42.29 -30.56 -15.40
CA GLU A 339 -40.92 -30.97 -15.74
C GLU A 339 -39.90 -29.87 -15.40
N ALA A 340 -40.22 -28.60 -15.66
CA ALA A 340 -39.41 -27.47 -15.23
C ALA A 340 -39.29 -27.39 -13.69
N GLU A 341 -40.42 -27.52 -12.97
CA GLU A 341 -40.43 -27.53 -11.50
C GLU A 341 -39.60 -28.69 -10.94
N LYS A 342 -39.68 -29.88 -11.55
CA LYS A 342 -38.84 -31.04 -11.18
C LYS A 342 -37.35 -30.74 -11.35
N LEU A 343 -36.95 -30.16 -12.48
CA LEU A 343 -35.55 -29.84 -12.77
C LEU A 343 -34.98 -28.84 -11.76
N ASP A 344 -35.73 -27.78 -11.45
CA ASP A 344 -35.32 -26.75 -10.50
C ASP A 344 -35.14 -27.31 -9.08
N ILE A 345 -36.10 -28.11 -8.60
CA ILE A 345 -36.03 -28.76 -7.28
C ILE A 345 -34.83 -29.72 -7.22
N THR A 346 -34.58 -30.47 -8.29
CA THR A 346 -33.48 -31.44 -8.35
C THR A 346 -32.10 -30.75 -8.32
N LEU A 347 -31.95 -29.60 -8.98
CA LEU A 347 -30.74 -28.78 -8.95
C LEU A 347 -30.49 -28.19 -7.55
N CYS A 348 -31.53 -27.67 -6.89
CA CYS A 348 -31.46 -27.18 -5.52
C CYS A 348 -31.00 -28.24 -4.52
N ILE A 349 -31.47 -29.49 -4.67
CA ILE A 349 -31.07 -30.62 -3.81
C ILE A 349 -29.64 -31.08 -4.08
N LYS A 350 -29.19 -31.10 -5.34
CA LYS A 350 -27.84 -31.58 -5.72
C LYS A 350 -26.70 -30.62 -5.38
N THR A 351 -26.98 -29.34 -5.13
CA THR A 351 -25.93 -28.35 -4.89
C THR A 351 -25.35 -28.55 -3.48
N PRO A 352 -24.06 -28.95 -3.32
CA PRO A 352 -23.50 -29.23 -2.01
C PRO A 352 -23.44 -27.95 -1.18
N LYS A 353 -24.17 -27.92 -0.05
CA LYS A 353 -24.10 -26.82 0.92
C LYS A 353 -22.69 -26.77 1.52
N SER A 354 -22.05 -25.60 1.46
CA SER A 354 -20.76 -25.36 2.10
C SER A 354 -20.82 -25.77 3.57
N ALA A 355 -19.88 -26.63 3.99
CA ALA A 355 -19.79 -27.08 5.37
C ALA A 355 -19.47 -25.88 6.28
N THR A 356 -20.47 -25.41 7.02
CA THR A 356 -20.29 -24.39 8.05
C THR A 356 -19.67 -25.03 9.29
N VAL A 357 -18.44 -24.62 9.62
CA VAL A 357 -17.69 -25.12 10.78
C VAL A 357 -18.16 -24.40 12.05
N SER A 358 -18.51 -25.17 13.09
CA SER A 358 -18.82 -24.68 14.44
C SER A 358 -17.54 -24.35 15.22
N LEU A 359 -17.59 -23.32 16.07
CA LEU A 359 -16.47 -22.94 16.91
C LEU A 359 -16.49 -23.76 18.22
N HIS A 360 -15.36 -24.37 18.58
CA HIS A 360 -15.24 -25.16 19.80
C HIS A 360 -15.37 -24.28 21.07
N PRO A 361 -16.17 -24.67 22.09
CA PRO A 361 -16.41 -23.86 23.29
C PRO A 361 -15.14 -23.46 24.07
N ALA A 362 -14.15 -24.36 24.14
CA ALA A 362 -12.87 -24.10 24.80
C ALA A 362 -11.97 -23.06 24.09
N LEU A 363 -12.35 -22.55 22.92
CA LEU A 363 -11.61 -21.47 22.24
C LEU A 363 -11.55 -20.20 23.08
N ALA A 364 -12.61 -19.89 23.85
CA ALA A 364 -12.61 -18.74 24.73
C ALA A 364 -11.53 -18.85 25.82
N GLU A 365 -11.43 -20.02 26.45
CA GLU A 365 -10.46 -20.29 27.52
C GLU A 365 -9.02 -20.32 26.98
N LEU A 366 -8.79 -20.99 25.85
CA LEU A 366 -7.49 -21.01 25.18
C LEU A 366 -7.06 -19.61 24.74
N TYR A 367 -7.97 -18.81 24.20
CA TYR A 367 -7.70 -17.42 23.82
C TYR A 367 -7.33 -16.58 25.04
N GLN A 368 -8.08 -16.68 26.14
CA GLN A 368 -7.76 -15.98 27.38
C GLN A 368 -6.41 -16.42 27.97
N GLN A 369 -6.06 -17.71 27.90
CA GLN A 369 -4.76 -18.21 28.34
C GLN A 369 -3.62 -17.63 27.47
N LYS A 370 -3.79 -17.59 26.15
CA LYS A 370 -2.82 -16.96 25.25
C LYS A 370 -2.66 -15.46 25.50
N LEU A 371 -3.76 -14.75 25.78
CA LEU A 371 -3.71 -13.33 26.16
C LEU A 371 -2.96 -13.10 27.47
N ARG A 372 -3.16 -13.95 28.48
CA ARG A 372 -2.40 -13.89 29.75
C ARG A 372 -0.91 -14.11 29.52
N ASN A 373 -0.54 -15.15 28.77
CA ASN A 373 0.86 -15.42 28.44
C ASN A 373 1.50 -14.25 27.68
N LEU A 374 0.76 -13.63 26.75
CA LEU A 374 1.22 -12.44 26.03
C LEU A 374 1.39 -11.24 26.97
N ALA A 375 0.48 -11.05 27.93
CA ALA A 375 0.60 -10.01 28.96
C ALA A 375 1.82 -10.21 29.87
N GLU A 376 2.19 -11.45 30.20
CA GLU A 376 3.41 -11.78 30.95
C GLU A 376 4.69 -11.52 30.14
N VAL A 377 4.71 -11.89 28.86
CA VAL A 377 5.84 -11.58 27.95
C VAL A 377 6.04 -10.06 27.83
N LEU A 378 4.95 -9.30 27.77
CA LEU A 378 4.99 -7.83 27.78
C LEU A 378 5.58 -7.27 29.09
N GLN A 379 5.58 -7.99 30.21
CA GLN A 379 6.16 -7.51 31.47
C GLN A 379 7.68 -7.72 31.56
N ASN A 380 8.25 -8.75 30.94
CA ASN A 380 9.67 -9.08 31.10
C ASN A 380 10.58 -8.32 30.10
N PRO A 381 11.45 -7.38 30.54
CA PRO A 381 12.28 -6.56 29.65
C PRO A 381 13.16 -7.36 28.68
N LYS A 382 13.70 -8.51 29.10
CA LYS A 382 14.56 -9.35 28.25
C LYS A 382 13.76 -10.04 27.12
N MET A 383 12.51 -10.40 27.40
CA MET A 383 11.62 -11.01 26.42
C MET A 383 10.97 -9.95 25.51
N ARG A 384 10.76 -8.72 26.01
CA ARG A 384 10.26 -7.59 25.21
C ARG A 384 11.13 -7.34 23.98
N ASP A 385 12.46 -7.33 24.15
CA ASP A 385 13.39 -7.08 23.05
C ASP A 385 13.28 -8.12 21.93
N GLN A 386 13.03 -9.38 22.29
CA GLN A 386 12.79 -10.47 21.35
C GLN A 386 11.39 -10.40 20.73
N ALA A 387 10.41 -9.83 21.45
CA ALA A 387 9.01 -9.73 21.05
C ALA A 387 8.63 -8.43 20.32
N ILE A 388 9.57 -7.48 20.10
CA ILE A 388 9.29 -6.17 19.47
C ILE A 388 8.50 -6.30 18.16
N ILE A 389 8.85 -7.28 17.31
CA ILE A 389 8.19 -7.48 16.01
C ILE A 389 6.71 -7.82 16.20
N HIS A 390 6.42 -8.76 17.11
CA HIS A 390 5.05 -9.18 17.42
C HIS A 390 4.24 -8.08 18.10
N ILE A 391 4.84 -7.34 19.02
CA ILE A 391 4.16 -6.21 19.68
C ILE A 391 3.77 -5.13 18.65
N ARG A 392 4.61 -4.90 17.63
CA ARG A 392 4.32 -3.95 16.55
C ARG A 392 3.19 -4.37 15.62
N GLU A 393 2.84 -5.66 15.57
CA GLU A 393 1.68 -6.18 14.84
C GLU A 393 0.38 -5.85 15.56
N LEU A 394 0.42 -5.63 16.87
CA LEU A 394 -0.75 -5.26 17.68
C LEU A 394 -1.06 -3.75 17.62
N ILE A 395 -0.07 -2.95 17.22
CA ILE A 395 -0.14 -1.49 17.20
C ILE A 395 -0.35 -1.02 15.75
N ASP A 396 -1.53 -0.51 15.43
CA ASP A 396 -1.73 0.19 14.17
C ASP A 396 -1.14 1.61 14.24
N ARG A 397 -1.52 2.34 15.30
CA ARG A 397 -1.17 3.76 15.45
C ARG A 397 -1.20 4.23 16.91
N VAL A 398 -0.21 5.04 17.29
CA VAL A 398 -0.15 5.74 18.59
C VAL A 398 -0.19 7.24 18.34
N ASP A 399 -1.25 7.90 18.77
CA ASP A 399 -1.44 9.34 18.68
C ASP A 399 -1.03 10.01 20.00
N VAL A 400 -0.10 10.97 19.93
CA VAL A 400 0.52 11.63 21.09
C VAL A 400 0.25 13.14 21.07
N ARG A 401 -0.30 13.65 22.17
CA ARG A 401 -0.57 15.08 22.41
C ARG A 401 0.04 15.50 23.75
N ASN A 402 0.51 16.74 23.85
CA ASN A 402 0.87 17.36 25.12
C ASN A 402 -0.18 18.42 25.43
N HIS A 403 -0.72 18.37 26.64
CA HIS A 403 -1.61 19.36 27.20
C HIS A 403 -1.00 19.90 28.49
N GLN A 404 -0.49 21.14 28.46
CA GLN A 404 -0.01 21.85 29.65
C GLN A 404 0.92 21.01 30.58
N ASN A 405 1.91 20.31 30.00
CA ASN A 405 2.84 19.36 30.65
C ASN A 405 2.38 17.91 30.83
N ASN A 406 1.11 17.60 30.66
CA ASN A 406 0.64 16.21 30.60
C ASN A 406 0.66 15.68 29.16
N TRP A 407 0.79 14.37 29.02
CA TRP A 407 0.77 13.69 27.72
C TRP A 407 -0.51 12.87 27.57
N ASP A 408 -1.34 13.24 26.61
CA ASP A 408 -2.48 12.42 26.20
C ASP A 408 -2.00 11.46 25.10
N ILE A 409 -2.13 10.17 25.36
CA ILE A 409 -1.68 9.11 24.49
C ILE A 409 -2.90 8.27 24.13
N ALA A 410 -3.19 8.15 22.83
CA ALA A 410 -4.27 7.33 22.30
C ALA A 410 -3.68 6.20 21.47
N LEU A 411 -4.05 4.96 21.80
CA LEU A 411 -3.62 3.76 21.11
C LEU A 411 -4.75 3.24 20.23
N LYS A 412 -4.45 3.02 18.95
CA LYS A 412 -5.31 2.32 18.00
C LYS A 412 -4.68 0.96 17.69
N GLY A 413 -5.36 -0.10 18.10
CA GLY A 413 -4.93 -1.49 17.92
C GLY A 413 -5.35 -2.07 16.57
N GLU A 414 -4.62 -3.09 16.13
CA GLU A 414 -4.96 -3.87 14.93
C GLU A 414 -5.59 -5.21 15.34
N LEU A 415 -6.92 -5.33 15.21
CA LEU A 415 -7.67 -6.56 15.54
C LEU A 415 -7.19 -7.78 14.74
N SER A 416 -6.75 -7.59 13.48
CA SER A 416 -6.17 -8.64 12.64
C SER A 416 -4.86 -9.18 13.22
N GLY A 417 -4.01 -8.31 13.77
CA GLY A 417 -2.75 -8.68 14.41
C GLY A 417 -2.96 -9.61 15.61
N LEU A 418 -4.02 -9.37 16.39
CA LEU A 418 -4.38 -10.22 17.54
C LEU A 418 -4.77 -11.64 17.13
N ILE A 419 -5.50 -11.77 16.02
CA ILE A 419 -5.96 -13.08 15.52
C ILE A 419 -4.80 -13.86 14.91
N THR A 420 -3.91 -13.21 14.15
CA THR A 420 -2.74 -13.85 13.54
C THR A 420 -1.73 -14.32 14.59
N LEU A 421 -1.48 -13.52 15.64
CA LEU A 421 -0.61 -13.92 16.76
C LEU A 421 -1.17 -15.12 17.54
N ALA A 422 -2.49 -15.20 17.72
CA ALA A 422 -3.12 -16.36 18.37
C ALA A 422 -3.00 -17.66 17.54
N GLN A 423 -2.92 -17.55 16.21
CA GLN A 423 -2.86 -18.69 15.28
C GLN A 423 -1.44 -19.25 15.07
N ASN A 424 -0.38 -18.47 15.30
CA ASN A 424 1.01 -18.82 14.97
C ASN A 424 1.72 -19.79 15.94
N ASP A 425 1.00 -20.64 16.68
CA ASP A 425 1.61 -21.73 17.44
C ASP A 425 1.92 -22.95 16.55
N LYS A 426 3.02 -23.65 16.85
CA LYS A 426 3.59 -24.75 16.06
C LYS A 426 2.69 -25.99 15.84
N ASN A 427 1.46 -25.98 16.36
CA ASN A 427 0.44 -26.99 16.10
C ASN A 427 -0.92 -26.29 15.99
N PRO A 428 -1.37 -25.85 14.80
CA PRO A 428 -2.76 -25.47 14.63
C PRO A 428 -3.63 -26.72 14.87
N PRO A 429 -4.75 -26.64 15.63
CA PRO A 429 -5.73 -27.71 15.61
C PRO A 429 -6.17 -27.92 14.17
N LYS A 430 -6.29 -29.18 13.74
CA LYS A 430 -6.57 -29.62 12.35
C LYS A 430 -7.89 -29.11 11.75
N SER A 431 -8.61 -28.22 12.42
CA SER A 431 -9.77 -27.49 11.91
C SER A 431 -9.38 -26.02 11.74
N GLY A 432 -8.72 -25.73 10.62
CA GLY A 432 -8.42 -24.36 10.22
C GLY A 432 -9.72 -23.62 9.91
N VAL A 433 -9.99 -22.55 10.65
CA VAL A 433 -10.92 -21.51 10.20
C VAL A 433 -10.36 -20.96 8.89
N CYS A 434 -11.07 -21.16 7.79
CA CYS A 434 -10.67 -20.62 6.49
C CYS A 434 -10.55 -19.09 6.61
N GLN A 435 -9.42 -18.54 6.16
CA GLN A 435 -9.16 -17.09 6.08
C GLN A 435 -10.27 -16.28 5.37
N SER A 436 -11.15 -16.95 4.62
CA SER A 436 -12.30 -16.35 3.94
C SER A 436 -13.46 -15.98 4.88
N THR A 437 -13.64 -16.59 6.05
CA THR A 437 -14.79 -16.31 6.92
C THR A 437 -14.61 -15.06 7.78
N VAL A 438 -13.36 -14.67 8.08
CA VAL A 438 -13.05 -13.41 8.80
C VAL A 438 -13.12 -12.18 7.87
N ASN A 439 -13.16 -12.38 6.55
CA ASN A 439 -13.28 -11.32 5.55
C ASN A 439 -14.72 -10.77 5.39
N SER A 440 -15.69 -11.21 6.19
CA SER A 440 -17.07 -10.71 6.13
C SER A 440 -17.28 -9.34 6.77
N SER A 441 -16.27 -8.76 7.44
CA SER A 441 -16.22 -7.31 7.68
C SER A 441 -15.70 -6.63 6.41
N VAL A 442 -16.60 -6.36 5.47
CA VAL A 442 -16.35 -5.67 4.21
C VAL A 442 -15.67 -4.31 4.47
N LYS A 443 -14.34 -4.28 4.37
CA LYS A 443 -13.60 -3.05 4.12
C LYS A 443 -13.77 -2.77 2.63
N VAL A 444 -14.78 -1.99 2.27
CA VAL A 444 -14.95 -1.44 0.91
C VAL A 444 -13.76 -0.52 0.66
N VAL A 445 -12.67 -1.08 0.14
CA VAL A 445 -11.57 -0.32 -0.45
C VAL A 445 -11.81 -0.38 -1.94
N ALA A 446 -12.34 0.72 -2.48
CA ALA A 446 -12.32 0.95 -3.91
C ALA A 446 -10.86 0.82 -4.37
N GLY A 447 -10.57 -0.25 -5.10
CA GLY A 447 -9.27 -0.48 -5.70
C GLY A 447 -8.93 0.70 -6.60
N THR A 448 -7.88 1.43 -6.24
CA THR A 448 -7.22 2.34 -7.17
C THR A 448 -6.76 1.51 -8.35
N GLY A 449 -7.32 1.84 -9.52
CA GLY A 449 -7.15 1.11 -10.76
C GLY A 449 -5.70 0.94 -11.19
N PHE A 450 -5.54 -0.02 -12.10
CA PHE A 450 -4.39 -0.27 -12.95
C PHE A 450 -3.79 1.02 -13.54
N GLU A 451 -2.92 1.70 -12.79
CA GLU A 451 -1.95 2.66 -13.33
C GLU A 451 -0.57 2.41 -12.69
N PRO A 452 0.51 2.32 -13.48
CA PRO A 452 1.85 2.11 -12.93
C PRO A 452 2.29 3.34 -12.14
N VAL A 453 2.61 3.11 -10.86
CA VAL A 453 3.25 4.08 -9.96
C VAL A 453 4.58 4.52 -10.58
N THR A 454 4.56 5.66 -11.27
CA THR A 454 5.68 6.17 -12.05
C THR A 454 6.44 7.23 -11.24
N PHE A 455 7.77 7.05 -11.19
CA PHE A 455 8.85 8.04 -10.96
C PHE A 455 8.69 9.10 -9.85
N ARG A 456 9.51 8.95 -8.79
CA ARG A 456 9.82 10.04 -7.84
C ARG A 456 10.86 10.99 -8.44
N LEU A 457 10.47 12.26 -8.55
CA LEU A 457 11.22 13.52 -8.72
C LEU A 457 12.37 13.54 -9.74
#